data_AF-A0A2B7YDG8-F1
#
_entry.id   AF-A0A2B7YDG8-F1
#
_cell.length_a   1.000
_cell.length_b   1.000
_cell.length_c   1.000
_cell.angle_alpha   90.00
_cell.angle_beta   90.00
_cell.angle_gamma   90.00
#
_symmetry.space_group_name_H-M   'P 1'
#
loop_
_entity.id
_entity.type
_entity.pdbx_description
1 polymer ?
#
loop_
_entity_poly.entity_id
_entity_poly.type
_entity_poly.pdbx_seq_one_letter_code
_entity_poly.pdbx_strand_id
1 'polypeptide(L)'
;MSPHRRIRLLLFTAFGIVLLILYLTSDARRVQDERFYQQTVEAMDATAARKYSETSDDGIFQKLKPGTLPQDEQAIAVDRQKIEKPLRRPTITYTEKEGEEGDEEESDGEVSIAGRKKMPKKDKDKEDAEKKKNKGDPQVENEFNAILKKSPVIIFSKSYCPHSRKAKYILTEKYDIVPAPFVVELDEHPLGDKLQAVLASNTGRSTVPNILVNGRSIGGGDEVELLDATQELTAKIKSLGGKRVMEMKPKSRKKGSGL
;
A
#
# COMPACT_ATOMS: atom_id res chain seq x y z
N MET A 1 -42.83 -6.44 -37.69
CA MET A 1 -41.99 -5.47 -36.95
C MET A 1 -41.52 -4.40 -37.92
N SER A 2 -41.80 -3.11 -37.73
CA SER A 2 -41.44 -2.07 -38.70
C SER A 2 -39.93 -1.76 -38.73
N PRO A 3 -39.35 -1.38 -39.89
CA PRO A 3 -37.90 -1.18 -40.03
C PRO A 3 -37.37 -0.08 -39.08
N HIS A 4 -38.10 1.03 -38.93
CA HIS A 4 -37.71 2.11 -38.00
C HIS A 4 -37.60 1.65 -36.53
N ARG A 5 -38.38 0.66 -36.09
CA ARG A 5 -38.24 0.09 -34.74
C ARG A 5 -36.98 -0.76 -34.59
N ARG A 6 -36.57 -1.49 -35.64
CA ARG A 6 -35.30 -2.23 -35.67
C ARG A 6 -34.09 -1.29 -35.68
N ILE A 7 -34.12 -0.23 -36.50
CA ILE A 7 -33.05 0.77 -36.57
C ILE A 7 -32.87 1.47 -35.21
N ARG A 8 -33.96 1.91 -34.56
CA ARG A 8 -33.89 2.51 -33.21
C ARG A 8 -33.33 1.54 -32.18
N LEU A 9 -33.73 0.26 -32.19
CA LEU A 9 -33.18 -0.75 -31.29
C LEU A 9 -31.65 -0.88 -31.46
N LEU A 10 -31.18 -0.99 -32.71
CA LEU A 10 -29.75 -1.11 -33.02
C LEU A 10 -28.95 0.12 -32.56
N LEU A 11 -29.48 1.34 -32.77
CA LEU A 11 -28.86 2.57 -32.30
C LEU A 11 -28.75 2.62 -30.77
N PHE A 12 -29.80 2.22 -30.04
CA PHE A 12 -29.74 2.15 -28.57
C PHE A 12 -28.75 1.09 -28.08
N THR A 13 -28.66 -0.09 -28.72
CA THR A 13 -27.65 -1.10 -28.36
C THR A 13 -26.23 -0.62 -28.66
N ALA A 14 -25.99 0.06 -29.78
CA ALA A 14 -24.67 0.61 -30.11
C ALA A 14 -24.27 1.72 -29.11
N PHE A 15 -25.20 2.62 -28.76
CA PHE A 15 -24.97 3.66 -27.77
C PHE A 15 -24.68 3.09 -26.37
N GLY A 16 -25.41 2.05 -25.96
CA GLY A 16 -25.14 1.33 -24.70
C GLY A 16 -23.76 0.65 -24.68
N ILE A 17 -23.32 0.06 -25.79
CA ILE A 17 -21.97 -0.52 -25.93
C ILE A 17 -20.90 0.58 -25.86
N VAL A 18 -21.10 1.72 -26.53
CA VAL A 18 -20.17 2.87 -26.46
C VAL A 18 -20.08 3.42 -25.04
N LEU A 19 -21.20 3.58 -24.33
CA LEU A 19 -21.20 4.00 -22.93
C LEU A 19 -20.51 2.98 -22.01
N LEU A 20 -20.69 1.67 -22.25
CA LEU A 20 -19.99 0.63 -21.50
C LEU A 20 -18.47 0.68 -21.73
N ILE A 21 -18.02 0.86 -22.97
CA ILE A 21 -16.60 1.02 -23.32
C ILE A 21 -16.03 2.29 -22.69
N LEU A 22 -16.76 3.42 -22.74
CA LEU A 22 -16.35 4.67 -22.10
C LEU A 22 -16.30 4.56 -20.58
N TYR A 23 -17.24 3.84 -19.95
CA TYR A 23 -17.21 3.58 -18.51
C TYR A 23 -15.97 2.77 -18.12
N LEU A 24 -15.74 1.61 -18.76
CA LEU A 24 -14.58 0.76 -18.51
C LEU A 24 -13.24 1.45 -18.79
N THR A 25 -13.18 2.36 -19.78
CA THR A 25 -11.97 3.15 -20.08
C THR A 25 -11.86 4.44 -19.27
N SER A 26 -12.90 4.85 -18.54
CA SER A 26 -12.85 6.00 -17.61
C SER A 26 -12.21 5.63 -16.27
N ASP A 27 -12.54 4.46 -15.71
CA ASP A 27 -11.87 3.94 -14.51
C ASP A 27 -10.37 3.72 -14.74
N ALA A 28 -10.00 3.21 -15.93
CA ALA A 28 -8.59 3.00 -16.30
C ALA A 28 -7.74 4.28 -16.23
N ARG A 29 -8.31 5.46 -16.48
CA ARG A 29 -7.59 6.74 -16.43
C ARG A 29 -7.33 7.21 -15.00
N ARG A 30 -8.25 6.95 -14.06
CA ARG A 30 -8.11 7.38 -12.65
C ARG A 30 -6.96 6.68 -11.90
N VAL A 31 -6.38 5.63 -12.49
CA VAL A 31 -5.28 4.85 -11.90
C VAL A 31 -3.90 5.34 -12.36
N GLN A 32 -3.80 6.13 -13.44
CA GLN A 32 -2.51 6.55 -14.02
C GLN A 32 -1.98 7.91 -13.50
N ASP A 33 -2.84 8.79 -12.99
CA ASP A 33 -2.44 10.08 -12.39
C ASP A 33 -1.93 9.96 -10.93
N GLU A 34 -1.95 8.76 -10.35
CA GLU A 34 -1.38 8.50 -9.02
C GLU A 34 0.15 8.61 -9.04
N ARG A 35 0.72 9.47 -8.17
CA ARG A 35 2.18 9.69 -8.10
C ARG A 35 2.95 8.40 -7.78
N PHE A 36 2.28 7.45 -7.12
CA PHE A 36 2.82 6.12 -6.87
C PHE A 36 3.16 5.36 -8.17
N TYR A 37 2.32 5.46 -9.21
CA TYR A 37 2.56 4.78 -10.48
C TYR A 37 3.83 5.30 -11.17
N GLN A 38 3.96 6.63 -11.26
CA GLN A 38 5.16 7.28 -11.81
C GLN A 38 6.43 6.86 -11.05
N GLN A 39 6.41 6.88 -9.71
CA GLN A 39 7.54 6.43 -8.89
C GLN A 39 7.89 4.95 -9.12
N THR A 40 6.91 4.07 -9.33
CA THR A 40 7.19 2.65 -9.63
C THR A 40 7.79 2.44 -11.03
N VAL A 41 7.35 3.20 -12.03
CA VAL A 41 7.91 3.14 -13.39
C VAL A 41 9.34 3.71 -13.42
N GLU A 42 9.57 4.89 -12.85
CA GLU A 42 10.92 5.47 -12.73
C GLU A 42 11.89 4.55 -11.99
N ALA A 43 11.44 3.85 -10.95
CA ALA A 43 12.26 2.87 -10.22
C ALA A 43 12.56 1.60 -11.05
N MET A 44 11.62 1.15 -11.90
CA MET A 44 11.85 0.05 -12.83
C MET A 44 12.81 0.44 -13.95
N ASP A 45 12.64 1.61 -14.56
CA ASP A 45 13.52 2.09 -15.63
C ASP A 45 14.93 2.39 -15.10
N ALA A 46 15.06 2.96 -13.89
CA ALA A 46 16.35 3.17 -13.24
C ALA A 46 17.07 1.86 -12.86
N THR A 47 16.33 0.78 -12.57
CA THR A 47 16.94 -0.55 -12.34
C THR A 47 17.24 -1.29 -13.64
N ALA A 48 16.43 -1.12 -14.70
CA ALA A 48 16.74 -1.61 -16.03
C ALA A 48 18.00 -0.96 -16.62
N ALA A 49 18.13 0.36 -16.49
CA ALA A 49 19.30 1.13 -16.92
C ALA A 49 20.58 0.68 -16.19
N ARG A 50 20.52 0.48 -14.86
CA ARG A 50 21.65 -0.07 -14.08
C ARG A 50 22.05 -1.46 -14.55
N LYS A 51 21.07 -2.34 -14.76
CA LYS A 51 21.30 -3.71 -15.24
C LYS A 51 21.93 -3.74 -16.64
N TYR A 52 21.60 -2.77 -17.50
CA TYR A 52 22.30 -2.58 -18.78
C TYR A 52 23.75 -2.10 -18.61
N SER A 53 23.99 -1.11 -17.73
CA SER A 53 25.36 -0.64 -17.46
C SER A 53 26.26 -1.71 -16.83
N GLU A 54 25.73 -2.54 -15.94
CA GLU A 54 26.45 -3.65 -15.28
C GLU A 54 26.78 -4.80 -16.25
N THR A 55 26.11 -4.89 -17.42
CA THR A 55 26.40 -5.91 -18.46
C THR A 55 27.30 -5.42 -19.59
N SER A 56 27.83 -4.20 -19.51
CA SER A 56 28.53 -3.54 -20.63
C SER A 56 30.03 -3.33 -20.44
N ASP A 57 30.63 -3.68 -19.30
CA ASP A 57 32.04 -3.41 -19.01
C ASP A 57 32.75 -4.57 -18.27
N ASP A 58 32.81 -5.75 -18.92
CA ASP A 58 33.54 -6.91 -18.42
C ASP A 58 34.29 -7.65 -19.57
N GLY A 59 35.46 -7.15 -19.93
CA GLY A 59 36.61 -8.02 -20.29
C GLY A 59 36.71 -8.68 -21.68
N ILE A 60 35.86 -8.40 -22.68
CA ILE A 60 36.02 -9.00 -24.03
C ILE A 60 36.77 -8.07 -25.00
N PHE A 61 38.08 -7.93 -24.80
CA PHE A 61 38.99 -7.32 -25.80
C PHE A 61 40.25 -8.16 -26.07
N GLN A 62 40.09 -9.48 -26.19
CA GLN A 62 41.19 -10.42 -26.50
C GLN A 62 41.02 -11.15 -27.85
N LYS A 63 40.66 -10.41 -28.90
CA LYS A 63 41.03 -10.70 -30.32
C LYS A 63 40.47 -9.63 -31.25
N LEU A 64 41.35 -8.90 -31.92
CA LEU A 64 41.44 -8.75 -33.38
C LEU A 64 42.68 -7.88 -33.70
N LYS A 65 43.29 -8.09 -34.88
CA LYS A 65 44.49 -7.36 -35.32
C LYS A 65 44.12 -6.27 -36.34
N PRO A 66 44.94 -5.21 -36.49
CA PRO A 66 44.59 -4.06 -37.34
C PRO A 66 44.70 -4.38 -38.83
N GLY A 67 43.87 -3.71 -39.64
CA GLY A 67 43.95 -3.74 -41.11
C GLY A 67 42.90 -2.87 -41.81
N THR A 68 43.38 -1.91 -42.60
CA THR A 68 42.71 -1.29 -43.77
C THR A 68 41.47 -0.39 -43.56
N LEU A 69 41.70 0.91 -43.73
CA LEU A 69 40.78 1.97 -44.19
C LEU A 69 41.07 2.26 -45.69
N PRO A 70 40.35 3.15 -46.41
CA PRO A 70 39.15 3.93 -46.08
C PRO A 70 37.87 3.24 -46.63
N GLN A 71 36.67 3.82 -46.78
CA GLN A 71 36.15 5.20 -46.62
C GLN A 71 34.78 5.07 -45.85
N ASP A 72 33.70 5.87 -45.92
CA ASP A 72 33.27 7.03 -46.73
C ASP A 72 32.47 8.09 -45.94
N GLU A 73 31.79 9.00 -46.65
CA GLU A 73 31.10 10.20 -46.15
C GLU A 73 29.60 9.94 -45.91
N GLN A 74 28.95 10.51 -44.88
CA GLN A 74 28.86 11.95 -44.64
C GLN A 74 28.77 12.34 -43.14
N ALA A 75 29.27 13.54 -42.81
CA ALA A 75 29.14 14.22 -41.52
C ALA A 75 29.25 15.76 -41.70
N ILE A 76 29.22 16.54 -40.60
CA ILE A 76 29.16 18.03 -40.48
C ILE A 76 27.71 18.55 -40.46
N ALA A 77 27.28 19.49 -39.59
CA ALA A 77 27.93 20.26 -38.50
C ALA A 77 27.28 19.90 -37.13
N VAL A 78 27.88 20.02 -35.93
CA VAL A 78 28.87 20.95 -35.34
C VAL A 78 28.31 22.32 -34.93
N ASP A 79 28.09 22.50 -33.63
CA ASP A 79 28.83 23.53 -32.86
C ASP A 79 29.03 23.09 -31.40
N ARG A 80 29.95 23.74 -30.69
CA ARG A 80 30.26 23.57 -29.26
C ARG A 80 29.86 24.83 -28.50
N GLN A 81 29.55 24.72 -27.20
CA GLN A 81 30.46 25.32 -26.19
C GLN A 81 30.20 25.00 -24.71
N LYS A 82 31.35 24.84 -24.03
CA LYS A 82 31.71 25.36 -22.70
C LYS A 82 31.06 24.77 -21.43
N ILE A 83 31.89 24.01 -20.74
CA ILE A 83 31.83 23.69 -19.30
C ILE A 83 32.03 24.99 -18.48
N GLU A 84 31.23 25.24 -17.44
CA GLU A 84 31.70 25.55 -16.07
C GLU A 84 30.58 25.82 -15.03
N LYS A 85 30.77 25.23 -13.84
CA LYS A 85 30.31 25.69 -12.49
C LYS A 85 28.80 25.55 -12.14
N PRO A 86 28.45 25.50 -10.83
CA PRO A 86 27.35 24.66 -10.37
C PRO A 86 26.04 25.42 -10.09
N LEU A 87 24.91 24.83 -10.52
CA LEU A 87 23.58 25.32 -10.17
C LEU A 87 23.13 24.81 -8.80
N ARG A 88 22.60 25.75 -8.01
CA ARG A 88 22.13 25.56 -6.63
C ARG A 88 20.73 24.93 -6.63
N ARG A 89 20.36 24.25 -5.54
CA ARG A 89 18.95 23.90 -5.28
C ARG A 89 18.13 25.19 -5.14
N PRO A 90 16.93 25.30 -5.73
CA PRO A 90 16.04 26.43 -5.47
C PRO A 90 15.44 26.32 -4.06
N THR A 91 15.54 27.40 -3.29
CA THR A 91 14.63 27.66 -2.17
C THR A 91 13.36 28.26 -2.76
N ILE A 92 12.19 27.76 -2.38
CA ILE A 92 10.91 28.39 -2.75
C ILE A 92 10.52 29.36 -1.64
N THR A 93 10.38 30.63 -2.01
CA THR A 93 9.80 31.71 -1.20
C THR A 93 8.39 32.01 -1.69
N TYR A 94 7.45 32.29 -0.78
CA TYR A 94 6.08 32.71 -1.12
C TYR A 94 5.69 33.97 -0.34
N THR A 95 5.42 35.05 -1.09
CA THR A 95 4.86 36.36 -0.70
C THR A 95 4.34 37.01 -1.99
N GLU A 96 3.21 37.69 -2.07
CA GLU A 96 2.16 38.02 -1.08
C GLU A 96 0.90 38.57 -1.80
N LYS A 97 -0.25 38.62 -1.08
CA LYS A 97 -1.40 39.56 -1.28
C LYS A 97 -2.16 39.44 -2.63
N GLU A 98 -3.30 40.10 -2.90
CA GLU A 98 -4.06 41.25 -2.30
C GLU A 98 -5.54 40.86 -2.06
N GLY A 99 -6.44 41.64 -1.43
CA GLY A 99 -6.40 43.01 -0.83
C GLY A 99 -7.33 43.12 0.40
N GLU A 100 -7.23 44.18 1.23
CA GLU A 100 -8.04 45.43 1.22
C GLU A 100 -9.29 45.39 2.15
N GLU A 101 -9.72 46.46 2.85
CA GLU A 101 -9.00 47.54 3.57
C GLU A 101 -9.95 48.28 4.56
N GLY A 102 -9.43 49.22 5.37
CA GLY A 102 -10.12 50.03 6.41
C GLY A 102 -10.19 49.34 7.79
N ASP A 103 -9.87 49.97 8.94
CA ASP A 103 -9.43 51.34 9.30
C ASP A 103 -8.40 51.22 10.46
N GLU A 104 -7.77 52.23 11.11
CA GLU A 104 -7.89 53.70 11.17
C GLU A 104 -6.49 54.32 11.52
N GLU A 105 -6.40 55.47 12.22
CA GLU A 105 -5.17 56.23 12.58
C GLU A 105 -4.37 55.62 13.78
N GLU A 106 -3.03 55.60 13.79
CA GLU A 106 -2.07 56.63 14.25
C GLU A 106 -2.28 57.16 15.70
N SER A 107 -1.28 57.26 16.59
CA SER A 107 0.17 56.96 16.57
C SER A 107 0.64 56.75 18.04
N ASP A 108 1.90 56.63 18.50
CA ASP A 108 3.28 56.86 18.00
C ASP A 108 4.28 56.01 18.82
N GLY A 109 5.55 55.92 18.39
CA GLY A 109 6.72 55.85 19.29
C GLY A 109 7.01 54.51 19.98
N GLU A 110 7.32 53.46 19.20
CA GLU A 110 7.48 52.08 19.71
C GLU A 110 8.59 51.82 20.75
N VAL A 111 8.43 50.71 21.49
CA VAL A 111 9.13 50.36 22.72
C VAL A 111 10.29 49.37 22.52
N SER A 112 11.27 49.49 23.42
CA SER A 112 12.45 48.61 23.59
C SER A 112 12.18 47.10 23.53
N ILE A 113 13.20 46.34 23.10
CA ILE A 113 13.74 45.18 23.84
C ILE A 113 15.21 44.94 23.44
N ALA A 114 16.12 44.93 24.42
CA ALA A 114 17.52 44.52 24.25
C ALA A 114 17.85 43.43 25.29
N GLY A 115 18.13 42.19 24.83
CA GLY A 115 18.21 41.04 25.74
C GLY A 115 18.80 39.76 25.14
N ARG A 116 19.89 39.87 24.37
CA ARG A 116 20.43 38.77 23.54
C ARG A 116 21.13 37.67 24.34
N LYS A 117 20.38 36.76 24.98
CA LYS A 117 20.93 35.60 25.71
C LYS A 117 21.23 34.44 24.74
N LYS A 118 22.51 34.08 24.62
CA LYS A 118 23.05 33.15 23.62
C LYS A 118 22.81 31.69 24.03
N MET A 119 21.88 30.99 23.38
CA MET A 119 21.67 29.54 23.58
C MET A 119 22.75 28.70 22.86
N PRO A 120 23.13 27.53 23.40
CA PRO A 120 24.13 26.65 22.79
C PRO A 120 23.59 25.96 21.53
N LYS A 121 24.51 25.50 20.66
CA LYS A 121 24.14 24.52 19.62
C LYS A 121 23.66 23.24 20.29
N LYS A 122 22.61 22.64 19.73
CA LYS A 122 22.18 21.27 20.01
C LYS A 122 22.76 20.40 18.90
N ASP A 123 23.70 19.52 19.23
CA ASP A 123 24.52 18.82 18.24
C ASP A 123 23.72 17.80 17.43
N LYS A 124 24.21 17.50 16.22
CA LYS A 124 23.46 16.78 15.17
C LYS A 124 23.46 15.25 15.34
N ASP A 125 24.10 14.73 16.38
CA ASP A 125 24.44 13.32 16.52
C ASP A 125 23.26 12.42 16.96
N LYS A 126 22.01 12.87 16.75
CA LYS A 126 20.78 12.14 17.14
C LYS A 126 19.96 11.62 15.96
N GLU A 127 20.08 12.17 14.75
CA GLU A 127 19.28 11.72 13.60
C GLU A 127 19.69 10.31 13.12
N ASP A 128 20.99 9.97 13.19
CA ASP A 128 21.50 8.64 12.83
C ASP A 128 21.20 7.54 13.87
N ALA A 129 20.82 7.94 15.09
CA ALA A 129 20.41 7.01 16.15
C ALA A 129 18.96 6.51 15.96
N GLU A 130 18.09 7.28 15.30
CA GLU A 130 16.68 6.91 15.09
C GLU A 130 16.49 6.04 13.84
N LYS A 131 17.24 6.30 12.76
CA LYS A 131 17.17 5.48 11.52
C LYS A 131 17.59 4.01 11.70
N LYS A 132 18.26 3.65 12.80
CA LYS A 132 18.57 2.26 13.14
C LYS A 132 17.46 1.53 13.92
N LYS A 133 16.38 2.20 14.34
CA LYS A 133 15.27 1.57 15.10
C LYS A 133 14.17 0.96 14.23
N ASN A 134 14.08 1.32 12.94
CA ASN A 134 12.96 0.95 12.07
C ASN A 134 13.19 -0.30 11.20
N LYS A 135 14.11 -1.19 11.58
CA LYS A 135 14.00 -2.61 11.20
C LYS A 135 13.30 -3.33 12.35
N GLY A 136 12.05 -3.74 12.11
CA GLY A 136 11.33 -4.65 12.99
C GLY A 136 12.14 -5.91 13.24
N ASP A 137 11.99 -6.49 14.43
CA ASP A 137 12.68 -7.70 14.86
C ASP A 137 12.48 -8.82 13.81
N PRO A 138 13.53 -9.25 13.08
CA PRO A 138 13.38 -10.19 11.98
C PRO A 138 12.79 -11.53 12.40
N GLN A 139 12.94 -11.93 13.67
CA GLN A 139 12.31 -13.13 14.19
C GLN A 139 10.78 -13.00 14.23
N VAL A 140 10.27 -11.82 14.61
CA VAL A 140 8.82 -11.55 14.72
C VAL A 140 8.20 -11.42 13.34
N GLU A 141 8.85 -10.73 12.40
CA GLU A 141 8.37 -10.65 11.01
C GLU A 141 8.37 -12.02 10.34
N ASN A 142 9.40 -12.85 10.57
CA ASN A 142 9.43 -14.22 10.06
C ASN A 142 8.30 -15.08 10.67
N GLU A 143 8.05 -14.99 11.98
CA GLU A 143 6.96 -15.73 12.64
C GLU A 143 5.58 -15.24 12.18
N PHE A 144 5.35 -13.93 12.09
CA PHE A 144 4.11 -13.37 11.55
C PHE A 144 3.85 -13.89 10.12
N ASN A 145 4.87 -13.85 9.26
CA ASN A 145 4.79 -14.40 7.91
C ASN A 145 4.67 -15.93 7.87
N ALA A 146 5.10 -16.67 8.89
CA ALA A 146 4.88 -18.11 9.03
C ALA A 146 3.42 -18.40 9.42
N ILE A 147 2.85 -17.63 10.35
CA ILE A 147 1.45 -17.71 10.77
C ILE A 147 0.51 -17.45 9.58
N LEU A 148 0.71 -16.39 8.80
CA LEU A 148 -0.12 -16.06 7.62
C LEU A 148 -0.13 -17.15 6.53
N LYS A 149 0.86 -18.07 6.54
CA LYS A 149 0.94 -19.21 5.62
C LYS A 149 0.13 -20.43 6.11
N LYS A 150 -0.15 -20.56 7.42
CA LYS A 150 -0.85 -21.72 8.02
C LYS A 150 -2.27 -21.92 7.47
N SER A 151 -3.01 -20.83 7.25
CA SER A 151 -4.38 -20.83 6.72
C SER A 151 -4.66 -19.52 5.97
N PRO A 152 -5.61 -19.45 5.01
CA PRO A 152 -6.15 -18.17 4.54
C PRO A 152 -6.85 -17.35 5.63
N VAL A 153 -7.45 -18.00 6.63
CA VAL A 153 -8.19 -17.34 7.72
C VAL A 153 -7.40 -17.50 9.01
N ILE A 154 -6.90 -16.38 9.55
CA ILE A 154 -6.16 -16.35 10.81
C ILE A 154 -7.00 -15.63 11.87
N ILE A 155 -7.09 -16.22 13.05
CA ILE A 155 -7.81 -15.69 14.21
C ILE A 155 -6.78 -15.33 15.27
N PHE A 156 -6.35 -14.07 15.31
CA PHE A 156 -5.56 -13.57 16.44
C PHE A 156 -6.48 -13.27 17.61
N SER A 157 -6.18 -13.86 18.76
CA SER A 157 -7.05 -14.02 19.92
C SER A 157 -6.26 -13.78 21.21
N LYS A 158 -6.95 -13.71 22.36
CA LYS A 158 -6.37 -14.03 23.67
C LYS A 158 -7.30 -14.97 24.43
N SER A 159 -6.75 -15.93 25.19
CA SER A 159 -7.50 -17.06 25.78
C SER A 159 -8.70 -16.62 26.64
N TYR A 160 -8.46 -15.59 27.47
CA TYR A 160 -9.42 -15.02 28.40
C TYR A 160 -10.49 -14.13 27.72
N CYS A 161 -10.21 -13.57 26.55
CA CYS A 161 -11.01 -12.52 25.93
C CYS A 161 -12.41 -13.01 25.47
N PRO A 162 -13.52 -12.42 25.95
CA PRO A 162 -14.86 -12.86 25.59
C PRO A 162 -15.22 -12.60 24.11
N HIS A 163 -14.82 -11.44 23.55
CA HIS A 163 -15.01 -11.15 22.12
C HIS A 163 -14.23 -12.13 21.25
N SER A 164 -13.03 -12.54 21.67
CA SER A 164 -12.22 -13.54 20.96
C SER A 164 -12.85 -14.93 21.01
N ARG A 165 -13.42 -15.32 22.17
CA ARG A 165 -14.21 -16.55 22.31
C ARG A 165 -15.43 -16.57 21.38
N LYS A 166 -16.11 -15.43 21.23
CA LYS A 166 -17.26 -15.25 20.34
C LYS A 166 -16.88 -15.35 18.86
N ALA A 167 -15.82 -14.66 18.43
CA ALA A 167 -15.31 -14.74 17.06
C ALA A 167 -14.81 -16.15 16.69
N LYS A 168 -14.11 -16.83 17.63
CA LYS A 168 -13.73 -18.25 17.48
C LYS A 168 -14.97 -19.12 17.27
N TYR A 169 -15.95 -19.06 18.17
CA TYR A 169 -17.18 -19.85 18.05
C TYR A 169 -17.93 -19.64 16.73
N ILE A 170 -18.02 -18.40 16.22
CA ILE A 170 -18.59 -18.13 14.89
C ILE A 170 -17.77 -18.86 13.83
N LEU A 171 -16.47 -18.60 13.74
CA LEU A 171 -15.63 -19.06 12.63
C LEU A 171 -15.28 -20.56 12.68
N THR A 172 -15.32 -21.20 13.85
CA THR A 172 -15.04 -22.64 14.01
C THR A 172 -16.30 -23.49 14.19
N GLU A 173 -17.35 -23.02 14.89
CA GLU A 173 -18.52 -23.85 15.23
C GLU A 173 -19.78 -23.55 14.42
N LYS A 174 -19.96 -22.31 13.91
CA LYS A 174 -21.08 -21.99 13.02
C LYS A 174 -20.82 -22.30 11.54
N TYR A 175 -19.56 -22.45 11.14
CA TYR A 175 -19.18 -22.66 9.73
C TYR A 175 -18.22 -23.83 9.54
N ASP A 176 -18.38 -24.54 8.43
CA ASP A 176 -17.33 -25.38 7.84
C ASP A 176 -16.54 -24.47 6.90
N ILE A 177 -15.25 -24.27 7.18
CA ILE A 177 -14.33 -23.48 6.36
C ILE A 177 -13.16 -24.38 5.97
N VAL A 178 -12.80 -24.41 4.69
CA VAL A 178 -11.71 -25.23 4.15
C VAL A 178 -10.73 -24.35 3.38
N PRO A 179 -9.43 -24.32 3.74
CA PRO A 179 -8.83 -24.88 4.96
C PRO A 179 -9.41 -24.28 6.24
N ALA A 180 -9.30 -25.02 7.35
CA ALA A 180 -9.78 -24.57 8.65
C ALA A 180 -9.08 -23.26 9.11
N PRO A 181 -9.75 -22.39 9.88
CA PRO A 181 -9.12 -21.20 10.44
C PRO A 181 -7.99 -21.58 11.40
N PHE A 182 -6.87 -20.86 11.34
CA PHE A 182 -5.77 -21.04 12.27
C PHE A 182 -5.86 -20.01 13.40
N VAL A 183 -5.89 -20.48 14.65
CA VAL A 183 -6.01 -19.65 15.85
C VAL A 183 -4.63 -19.38 16.45
N VAL A 184 -4.40 -18.14 16.89
CA VAL A 184 -3.20 -17.73 17.64
C VAL A 184 -3.64 -16.99 18.91
N GLU A 185 -3.45 -17.62 20.06
CA GLU A 185 -3.63 -16.97 21.37
C GLU A 185 -2.37 -16.15 21.69
N LEU A 186 -2.47 -14.83 21.58
CA LEU A 186 -1.34 -13.90 21.72
C LEU A 186 -0.85 -13.76 23.17
N ASP A 187 -1.60 -14.25 24.16
CA ASP A 187 -1.20 -14.34 25.57
C ASP A 187 -0.44 -15.64 25.90
N GLU A 188 -0.58 -16.68 25.08
CA GLU A 188 0.16 -17.95 25.24
C GLU A 188 1.40 -18.01 24.34
N HIS A 189 1.49 -17.15 23.33
CA HIS A 189 2.57 -17.16 22.34
C HIS A 189 3.86 -16.47 22.84
N PRO A 190 5.07 -17.07 22.73
CA PRO A 190 6.32 -16.48 23.24
C PRO A 190 6.72 -15.13 22.63
N LEU A 191 6.23 -14.79 21.44
CA LEU A 191 6.41 -13.49 20.79
C LEU A 191 5.13 -12.62 20.81
N GLY A 192 4.17 -12.95 21.68
CA GLY A 192 2.79 -12.44 21.71
C GLY A 192 2.65 -10.93 21.56
N ASP A 193 3.22 -10.15 22.48
CA ASP A 193 3.10 -8.69 22.44
C ASP A 193 3.84 -8.06 21.24
N LYS A 194 4.95 -8.67 20.80
CA LYS A 194 5.66 -8.23 19.59
C LYS A 194 4.81 -8.49 18.33
N LEU A 195 4.15 -9.65 18.24
CA LEU A 195 3.19 -9.95 17.17
C LEU A 195 1.97 -9.02 17.22
N GLN A 196 1.48 -8.66 18.42
CA GLN A 196 0.38 -7.71 18.59
C GLN A 196 0.76 -6.30 18.11
N ALA A 197 2.02 -5.88 18.32
CA ALA A 197 2.55 -4.63 17.75
C ALA A 197 2.66 -4.69 16.21
N VAL A 198 3.23 -5.77 15.65
CA VAL A 198 3.32 -5.97 14.19
C VAL A 198 1.93 -6.03 13.54
N LEU A 199 0.94 -6.65 14.20
CA LEU A 199 -0.46 -6.63 13.80
C LEU A 199 -1.06 -5.22 13.79
N ALA A 200 -0.82 -4.42 14.84
CA ALA A 200 -1.30 -3.05 14.91
C ALA A 200 -0.73 -2.22 13.74
N SER A 201 0.58 -2.35 13.45
CA SER A 201 1.23 -1.65 12.34
C SER A 201 0.74 -2.11 10.96
N ASN A 202 0.51 -3.41 10.75
CA ASN A 202 0.08 -3.94 9.45
C ASN A 202 -1.43 -3.81 9.17
N THR A 203 -2.27 -3.68 10.22
CA THR A 203 -3.74 -3.75 10.08
C THR A 203 -4.50 -2.56 10.66
N GLY A 204 -3.82 -1.65 11.36
CA GLY A 204 -4.44 -0.55 12.12
C GLY A 204 -5.17 -0.98 13.39
N ARG A 205 -5.28 -2.29 13.69
CA ARG A 205 -6.01 -2.83 14.86
C ARG A 205 -5.05 -3.41 15.89
N SER A 206 -4.96 -2.74 17.03
CA SER A 206 -4.19 -3.15 18.21
C SER A 206 -4.97 -4.05 19.18
N THR A 207 -6.30 -4.20 19.01
CA THR A 207 -7.19 -4.98 19.87
C THR A 207 -7.34 -6.44 19.41
N VAL A 208 -7.76 -7.32 20.33
CA VAL A 208 -8.16 -8.69 20.02
C VAL A 208 -9.68 -8.90 20.20
N PRO A 209 -10.32 -9.75 19.38
CA PRO A 209 -9.71 -10.50 18.29
C PRO A 209 -9.41 -9.62 17.07
N ASN A 210 -8.51 -10.06 16.22
CA ASN A 210 -8.23 -9.46 14.92
C ASN A 210 -8.23 -10.59 13.87
N ILE A 211 -9.27 -10.62 13.03
CA ILE A 211 -9.49 -11.70 12.08
C ILE A 211 -8.93 -11.29 10.72
N LEU A 212 -7.96 -12.05 10.21
CA LEU A 212 -7.34 -11.79 8.91
C LEU A 212 -7.79 -12.81 7.87
N VAL A 213 -8.12 -12.32 6.67
CA VAL A 213 -8.34 -13.13 5.47
C VAL A 213 -7.26 -12.75 4.45
N ASN A 214 -6.39 -13.70 4.10
CA ASN A 214 -5.19 -13.46 3.27
C ASN A 214 -4.36 -12.25 3.75
N GLY A 215 -4.18 -12.12 5.07
CA GLY A 215 -3.42 -11.03 5.71
C GLY A 215 -4.17 -9.70 5.85
N ARG A 216 -5.33 -9.52 5.21
CA ARG A 216 -6.17 -8.32 5.36
C ARG A 216 -7.14 -8.50 6.53
N SER A 217 -7.21 -7.56 7.45
CA SER A 217 -8.19 -7.61 8.55
C SER A 217 -9.62 -7.44 8.02
N ILE A 218 -10.55 -8.23 8.56
CA ILE A 218 -11.99 -8.07 8.36
C ILE A 218 -12.71 -7.48 9.59
N GLY A 219 -11.98 -7.20 10.66
CA GLY A 219 -12.51 -6.70 11.93
C GLY A 219 -12.11 -7.56 13.14
N GLY A 220 -12.80 -7.32 14.25
CA GLY A 220 -12.72 -8.08 15.49
C GLY A 220 -14.02 -8.82 15.78
N GLY A 221 -14.39 -8.93 17.05
CA GLY A 221 -15.50 -9.78 17.47
C GLY A 221 -16.86 -9.26 16.99
N ASP A 222 -17.06 -7.96 17.13
CA ASP A 222 -18.36 -7.33 16.96
C ASP A 222 -18.66 -7.11 15.46
N GLU A 223 -17.63 -6.83 14.65
CA GLU A 223 -17.77 -6.78 13.18
C GLU A 223 -17.99 -8.17 12.56
N VAL A 224 -17.38 -9.22 13.12
CA VAL A 224 -17.60 -10.61 12.66
C VAL A 224 -18.99 -11.11 13.07
N GLU A 225 -19.49 -10.74 14.26
CA GLU A 225 -20.87 -10.97 14.64
C GLU A 225 -21.86 -10.22 13.73
N LEU A 226 -21.59 -8.94 13.42
CA LEU A 226 -22.45 -8.18 12.51
C LEU A 226 -22.53 -8.84 11.12
N LEU A 227 -21.38 -9.21 10.54
CA LEU A 227 -21.32 -9.91 9.26
C LEU A 227 -21.99 -11.30 9.29
N ASP A 228 -21.96 -12.00 10.42
CA ASP A 228 -22.64 -13.28 10.65
C ASP A 228 -24.17 -13.09 10.75
N ALA A 229 -24.61 -12.03 11.42
CA ALA A 229 -26.02 -11.66 11.57
C ALA A 229 -26.65 -11.13 10.27
N THR A 230 -25.93 -10.34 9.47
CA THR A 230 -26.37 -9.89 8.13
C THR A 230 -26.19 -10.95 7.04
N GLN A 231 -25.64 -12.12 7.39
CA GLN A 231 -25.30 -13.23 6.48
C GLN A 231 -24.18 -12.91 5.46
N GLU A 232 -23.59 -11.72 5.51
CA GLU A 232 -22.52 -11.26 4.61
C GLU A 232 -21.17 -11.94 4.84
N LEU A 233 -20.91 -12.51 6.02
CA LEU A 233 -19.60 -13.07 6.42
C LEU A 233 -19.05 -14.07 5.39
N THR A 234 -19.92 -14.94 4.85
CA THR A 234 -19.52 -15.93 3.84
C THR A 234 -19.13 -15.29 2.51
N ALA A 235 -19.81 -14.21 2.10
CA ALA A 235 -19.44 -13.45 0.90
C ALA A 235 -18.13 -12.67 1.11
N LYS A 236 -17.99 -12.02 2.27
CA LYS A 236 -16.78 -11.27 2.67
C LYS A 236 -15.52 -12.16 2.67
N ILE A 237 -15.61 -13.33 3.32
CA ILE A 237 -14.48 -14.27 3.43
C ILE A 237 -14.17 -14.91 2.08
N LYS A 238 -15.16 -15.27 1.24
CA LYS A 238 -14.88 -15.81 -0.11
C LYS A 238 -14.25 -14.75 -1.03
N SER A 239 -14.74 -13.51 -0.98
CA SER A 239 -14.21 -12.39 -1.77
C SER A 239 -12.74 -12.10 -1.47
N LEU A 240 -12.37 -12.00 -0.18
CA LEU A 240 -10.99 -11.74 0.24
C LEU A 240 -10.11 -13.00 0.21
N GLY A 241 -10.69 -14.18 0.44
CA GLY A 241 -10.03 -15.48 0.49
C GLY A 241 -9.61 -16.01 -0.89
N GLY A 242 -10.39 -15.69 -1.91
CA GLY A 242 -10.15 -16.11 -3.29
C GLY A 242 -9.87 -17.61 -3.39
N LYS A 243 -8.86 -18.00 -4.20
CA LYS A 243 -8.49 -19.40 -4.42
C LYS A 243 -7.95 -20.14 -3.19
N ARG A 244 -7.60 -19.45 -2.08
CA ARG A 244 -7.11 -20.11 -0.86
C ARG A 244 -8.24 -20.60 0.06
N VAL A 245 -9.44 -19.99 0.00
CA VAL A 245 -10.63 -20.49 0.71
C VAL A 245 -11.42 -21.36 -0.26
N MET A 246 -11.23 -22.67 -0.17
CA MET A 246 -11.81 -23.68 -1.05
C MET A 246 -13.31 -23.86 -0.80
N GLU A 247 -13.73 -23.88 0.48
CA GLU A 247 -15.13 -23.96 0.88
C GLU A 247 -15.40 -23.05 2.08
N MET A 248 -16.60 -22.47 2.11
CA MET A 248 -17.21 -21.95 3.33
C MET A 248 -18.72 -22.12 3.26
N LYS A 249 -19.32 -22.78 4.25
CA LYS A 249 -20.78 -23.02 4.39
C LYS A 249 -21.18 -23.01 5.87
N PRO A 250 -22.40 -22.63 6.24
CA PRO A 250 -22.89 -22.82 7.62
C PRO A 250 -22.92 -24.30 7.98
N LYS A 251 -22.43 -24.65 9.18
CA LYS A 251 -22.60 -25.97 9.77
C LYS A 251 -24.08 -26.23 10.02
N SER A 252 -24.59 -27.37 9.58
CA SER A 252 -25.94 -27.79 9.95
C SER A 252 -25.98 -28.04 11.46
N ARG A 253 -26.87 -27.35 12.18
CA ARG A 253 -27.12 -27.66 13.59
C ARG A 253 -27.64 -29.10 13.64
N LYS A 254 -26.84 -30.04 14.13
CA LYS A 254 -27.34 -31.34 14.57
C LYS A 254 -28.48 -31.05 15.54
N LYS A 255 -29.72 -31.43 15.20
CA LYS A 255 -30.81 -31.45 16.17
C LYS A 255 -30.37 -32.43 17.26
N GLY A 256 -30.07 -31.91 18.45
CA GLY A 256 -29.78 -32.75 19.59
C GLY A 256 -30.97 -33.65 19.85
N SER A 257 -30.75 -34.97 19.83
CA SER A 257 -31.69 -35.93 20.36
C SER A 257 -31.83 -35.64 21.86
N GLY A 258 -32.97 -35.07 22.26
CA GLY A 258 -33.26 -34.84 23.67
C GLY A 258 -33.39 -36.18 24.40
N LEU A 259 -32.65 -36.30 25.50
CA LEU A 259 -32.71 -37.31 26.54
C LEU A 259 -32.52 -36.57 27.87
#